data_AF-A0A848CAV5-F1
#
_entry.id   AF-A0A848CAV5-F1
#
_cell.length_a   1.000
_cell.length_b   1.000
_cell.length_c   1.000
_cell.angle_alpha   90.00
_cell.angle_beta   90.00
_cell.angle_gamma   90.00
#
_symmetry.space_group_name_H-M   'P 1'
#
loop_
_entity.id
_entity.type
_entity.pdbx_description
1 polymer ?
#
loop_
_entity_poly.entity_id
_entity_poly.type
_entity_poly.pdbx_seq_one_letter_code
_entity_poly.pdbx_strand_id
1 'polypeptide(L)'
;MQTVQAAFRQADTEELIDAHLAEYPLRMDDFADEVTIGEAKAFTRTKLREYLERLRTLPVKAATEGEHLFYAYHRPKEGIAEPTFALVLLTELRQKGIRAADYAFEFTDQSEIMGYYIADNRLTKHYLTELLVYIMYEASFFGFEQEDLQENLVDLKTRVQEAKDWATAKQAETKHDLDWLEKLVKEAGIIGFSPEEKAYLDKVIDYEGKIIEHSQQTEVEQILNRLR
;
A
#
# COMPACT_ATOMS: atom_id res chain seq x y z
N MET A 1 0.97 20.01 -6.84
CA MET A 1 0.28 18.91 -6.11
C MET A 1 -1.20 18.95 -6.45
N GLN A 2 -1.82 17.79 -6.56
CA GLN A 2 -3.27 17.65 -6.75
C GLN A 2 -3.83 16.67 -5.72
N THR A 3 -5.15 16.67 -5.49
CA THR A 3 -5.76 15.64 -4.63
C THR A 3 -5.90 14.32 -5.38
N VAL A 4 -6.03 13.22 -4.64
CA VAL A 4 -6.33 11.90 -5.17
C VAL A 4 -7.60 11.92 -6.04
N GLN A 5 -8.68 12.55 -5.56
CA GLN A 5 -9.90 12.67 -6.36
C GLN A 5 -9.71 13.49 -7.64
N ALA A 6 -8.91 14.56 -7.60
CA ALA A 6 -8.62 15.36 -8.80
C ALA A 6 -7.87 14.54 -9.85
N ALA A 7 -6.95 13.66 -9.42
CA ALA A 7 -6.25 12.74 -10.31
C ALA A 7 -7.21 11.69 -10.91
N PHE A 8 -8.09 11.08 -10.10
CA PHE A 8 -9.10 10.14 -10.61
C PHE A 8 -10.04 10.78 -11.64
N ARG A 9 -10.42 12.05 -11.46
CA ARG A 9 -11.25 12.79 -12.43
C ARG A 9 -10.57 13.05 -13.76
N GLN A 10 -9.24 13.07 -13.80
CA GLN A 10 -8.46 13.32 -15.01
C GLN A 10 -8.05 12.04 -15.73
N ALA A 11 -7.97 10.91 -15.00
CA ALA A 11 -7.52 9.64 -15.54
C ALA A 11 -8.55 9.02 -16.51
N ASP A 12 -8.05 8.32 -17.53
CA ASP A 12 -8.90 7.54 -18.43
C ASP A 12 -9.48 6.32 -17.70
N THR A 13 -10.80 6.11 -17.85
CA THR A 13 -11.51 5.02 -17.17
C THR A 13 -11.05 3.65 -17.62
N GLU A 14 -10.92 3.42 -18.92
CA GLU A 14 -10.62 2.08 -19.43
C GLU A 14 -9.14 1.76 -19.23
N GLU A 15 -8.24 2.74 -19.34
CA GLU A 15 -6.82 2.57 -19.00
C GLU A 15 -6.64 2.16 -17.54
N LEU A 16 -7.32 2.83 -16.60
CA LEU A 16 -7.24 2.47 -15.18
C LEU A 16 -7.80 1.07 -14.89
N ILE A 17 -8.91 0.70 -15.51
CA ILE A 17 -9.51 -0.63 -15.33
C ILE A 17 -8.60 -1.72 -15.90
N ASP A 18 -8.02 -1.50 -17.07
CA ASP A 18 -7.08 -2.44 -17.70
C ASP A 18 -5.82 -2.59 -16.84
N ALA A 19 -5.26 -1.50 -16.34
CA ALA A 19 -4.12 -1.51 -15.44
C ALA A 19 -4.45 -2.22 -14.11
N HIS A 20 -5.63 -1.97 -13.53
CA HIS A 20 -6.07 -2.63 -12.30
C HIS A 20 -6.20 -4.14 -12.48
N LEU A 21 -6.79 -4.60 -13.58
CA LEU A 21 -6.95 -6.03 -13.87
C LEU A 21 -5.66 -6.74 -14.27
N ALA A 22 -4.65 -5.99 -14.74
CA ALA A 22 -3.32 -6.51 -15.01
C ALA A 22 -2.54 -6.75 -13.72
N GLU A 23 -2.60 -5.81 -12.77
CA GLU A 23 -1.91 -5.89 -11.48
C GLU A 23 -2.64 -6.82 -10.50
N TYR A 24 -3.96 -6.73 -10.45
CA TYR A 24 -4.83 -7.49 -9.54
C TYR A 24 -5.81 -8.36 -10.35
N PRO A 25 -5.31 -9.45 -10.97
CA PRO A 25 -6.13 -10.29 -11.82
C PRO A 25 -7.21 -11.04 -11.02
N LEU A 26 -8.36 -11.21 -11.66
CA LEU A 26 -9.45 -12.05 -11.17
C LEU A 26 -9.00 -13.49 -10.96
N ARG A 27 -9.43 -14.11 -9.86
CA ARG A 27 -9.25 -15.53 -9.60
C ARG A 27 -10.52 -16.28 -10.00
N MET A 28 -10.36 -17.51 -10.46
CA MET A 28 -11.51 -18.34 -10.85
C MET A 28 -12.44 -18.59 -9.67
N ASP A 29 -11.87 -18.72 -8.47
CA ASP A 29 -12.59 -19.00 -7.23
C ASP A 29 -13.42 -17.80 -6.71
N ASP A 30 -13.31 -16.63 -7.36
CA ASP A 30 -14.10 -15.43 -7.02
C ASP A 30 -15.55 -15.51 -7.57
N PHE A 31 -15.84 -16.49 -8.44
CA PHE A 31 -17.12 -16.63 -9.14
C PHE A 31 -17.72 -18.02 -8.94
N ALA A 32 -19.06 -18.11 -9.05
CA ALA A 32 -19.75 -19.39 -9.06
C ALA A 32 -19.39 -20.20 -10.32
N ASP A 33 -19.37 -21.54 -10.19
CA ASP A 33 -18.95 -22.48 -11.24
C ASP A 33 -19.73 -22.34 -12.56
N GLU A 34 -20.97 -21.84 -12.50
CA GLU A 34 -21.84 -21.67 -13.67
C GLU A 34 -21.54 -20.39 -14.48
N VAL A 35 -20.74 -19.46 -13.93
CA VAL A 35 -20.41 -18.19 -14.57
C VAL A 35 -19.31 -18.40 -15.61
N THR A 36 -19.56 -17.99 -16.85
CA THR A 36 -18.53 -18.04 -17.87
C THR A 36 -17.46 -16.97 -17.62
N ILE A 37 -16.24 -17.21 -18.10
CA ILE A 37 -15.14 -16.22 -18.04
C ILE A 37 -15.55 -14.88 -18.67
N GLY A 38 -16.38 -14.92 -19.73
CA GLY A 38 -16.88 -13.71 -20.39
C GLY A 38 -17.82 -12.89 -19.49
N GLU A 39 -18.74 -13.56 -18.80
CA GLU A 39 -19.66 -12.93 -17.85
C GLU A 39 -18.93 -12.36 -16.63
N ALA A 40 -17.98 -13.12 -16.07
CA ALA A 40 -17.13 -12.67 -14.96
C ALA A 40 -16.37 -11.38 -15.33
N LYS A 41 -15.70 -11.36 -16.49
CA LYS A 41 -15.00 -10.17 -16.99
C LYS A 41 -15.94 -8.98 -17.20
N ALA A 42 -17.09 -9.20 -17.81
CA ALA A 42 -18.06 -8.12 -18.07
C ALA A 42 -18.64 -7.54 -16.77
N PHE A 43 -18.94 -8.41 -15.80
CA PHE A 43 -19.42 -8.03 -14.49
C PHE A 43 -18.37 -7.21 -13.74
N THR A 44 -17.13 -7.70 -13.63
CA THR A 44 -16.06 -6.99 -12.93
C THR A 44 -15.78 -5.63 -13.54
N ARG A 45 -15.69 -5.52 -14.87
CA ARG A 45 -15.50 -4.21 -15.52
C ARG A 45 -16.63 -3.25 -15.20
N THR A 46 -17.87 -3.73 -15.17
CA THR A 46 -19.03 -2.92 -14.75
C THR A 46 -18.86 -2.43 -13.32
N LYS A 47 -18.47 -3.31 -12.39
CA LYS A 47 -18.25 -2.95 -10.99
C LYS A 47 -17.09 -1.98 -10.77
N LEU A 48 -15.98 -2.16 -11.49
CA LEU A 48 -14.86 -1.22 -11.42
C LEU A 48 -15.22 0.16 -11.99
N ARG A 49 -16.05 0.24 -13.05
CA ARG A 49 -16.59 1.53 -13.53
C ARG A 49 -17.46 2.21 -12.48
N GLU A 50 -18.40 1.47 -11.90
CA GLU A 50 -19.27 1.99 -10.82
C GLU A 50 -18.44 2.51 -9.64
N TYR A 51 -17.43 1.72 -9.23
CA TYR A 51 -16.52 2.09 -8.15
C TYR A 51 -15.71 3.35 -8.47
N LEU A 52 -15.12 3.43 -9.67
CA LEU A 52 -14.34 4.59 -10.09
C LEU A 52 -15.20 5.87 -10.14
N GLU A 53 -16.42 5.79 -10.68
CA GLU A 53 -17.36 6.91 -10.68
C GLU A 53 -17.73 7.35 -9.26
N ARG A 54 -17.88 6.40 -8.35
CA ARG A 54 -18.08 6.69 -6.92
C ARG A 54 -16.89 7.47 -6.36
N LEU A 55 -15.65 6.99 -6.53
CA LEU A 55 -14.44 7.68 -6.05
C LEU A 55 -14.32 9.11 -6.61
N ARG A 56 -14.64 9.31 -7.89
CA ARG A 56 -14.63 10.63 -8.57
C ARG A 56 -15.64 11.62 -8.00
N THR A 57 -16.73 11.14 -7.42
CA THR A 57 -17.88 11.97 -7.01
C THR A 57 -18.13 12.03 -5.51
N LEU A 58 -17.45 11.19 -4.71
CA LEU A 58 -17.56 11.18 -3.26
C LEU A 58 -17.36 12.58 -2.64
N PRO A 59 -18.23 13.00 -1.70
CA PRO A 59 -17.98 14.20 -0.91
C PRO A 59 -16.70 14.03 -0.08
N VAL A 60 -15.69 14.83 -0.36
CA VAL A 60 -14.41 14.75 0.35
C VAL A 60 -14.57 15.18 1.80
N LYS A 61 -14.07 14.35 2.73
CA LYS A 61 -13.97 14.67 4.15
C LYS A 61 -12.58 15.19 4.47
N ALA A 62 -12.49 16.04 5.49
CA ALA A 62 -11.20 16.50 5.99
C ALA A 62 -10.45 15.33 6.64
N ALA A 63 -9.14 15.28 6.41
CA ALA A 63 -8.28 14.28 7.01
C ALA A 63 -8.23 14.42 8.54
N THR A 64 -8.32 13.29 9.24
CA THR A 64 -8.37 13.24 10.70
C THR A 64 -7.01 13.53 11.35
N GLU A 65 -5.92 13.07 10.73
CA GLU A 65 -4.56 13.18 11.28
C GLU A 65 -3.69 14.26 10.59
N GLY A 66 -4.29 15.02 9.65
CA GLY A 66 -3.62 16.10 8.91
C GLY A 66 -3.42 15.80 7.43
N GLU A 67 -2.65 16.66 6.74
CA GLU A 67 -2.45 16.53 5.29
C GLU A 67 -1.55 15.33 4.97
N HIS A 68 -2.12 14.33 4.32
CA HIS A 68 -1.39 13.16 3.82
C HIS A 68 -0.95 13.37 2.37
N LEU A 69 0.16 12.74 2.00
CA LEU A 69 0.79 12.83 0.69
C LEU A 69 1.24 11.45 0.20
N PHE A 70 0.74 11.04 -0.96
CA PHE A 70 1.28 9.91 -1.72
C PHE A 70 2.47 10.34 -2.57
N TYR A 71 3.53 9.53 -2.60
CA TYR A 71 4.61 9.67 -3.56
C TYR A 71 5.20 8.31 -3.97
N ALA A 72 5.77 8.25 -5.18
CA ALA A 72 6.47 7.07 -5.67
C ALA A 72 7.98 7.15 -5.35
N TYR A 73 8.58 6.00 -5.09
CA TYR A 73 10.02 5.75 -5.04
C TYR A 73 10.32 4.40 -5.71
N HIS A 74 11.57 4.11 -6.04
CA HIS A 74 11.96 2.82 -6.58
C HIS A 74 12.34 1.84 -5.48
N ARG A 75 11.91 0.59 -5.66
CA ARG A 75 12.42 -0.57 -4.95
C ARG A 75 12.97 -1.57 -5.96
N PRO A 76 14.17 -2.16 -5.73
CA PRO A 76 14.63 -3.26 -6.53
C PRO A 76 13.77 -4.50 -6.28
N LYS A 77 13.27 -5.10 -7.35
CA LYS A 77 12.64 -6.42 -7.34
C LYS A 77 13.19 -7.22 -8.51
N GLU A 78 13.78 -8.37 -8.22
CA GLU A 78 14.42 -9.23 -9.23
C GLU A 78 15.45 -8.49 -10.11
N GLY A 79 16.13 -7.49 -9.54
CA GLY A 79 17.13 -6.68 -10.25
C GLY A 79 16.57 -5.58 -11.15
N ILE A 80 15.26 -5.37 -11.16
CA ILE A 80 14.57 -4.30 -11.89
C ILE A 80 14.12 -3.21 -10.90
N ALA A 81 14.24 -1.94 -11.29
CA ALA A 81 13.67 -0.85 -10.52
C ALA A 81 12.16 -0.81 -10.74
N GLU A 82 11.39 -1.22 -9.73
CA GLU A 82 9.93 -1.16 -9.73
C GLU A 82 9.45 0.03 -8.90
N PRO A 83 8.32 0.67 -9.28
CA PRO A 83 7.71 1.68 -8.43
C PRO A 83 7.19 1.04 -7.14
N THR A 84 7.34 1.77 -6.05
CA THR A 84 6.65 1.54 -4.78
C THR A 84 6.09 2.87 -4.32
N PHE A 85 4.96 2.82 -3.62
CA PHE A 85 4.25 4.01 -3.17
C PHE A 85 4.32 4.12 -1.66
N ALA A 86 4.55 5.33 -1.17
CA ALA A 86 4.48 5.65 0.25
C ALA A 86 3.36 6.67 0.49
N LEU A 87 2.70 6.54 1.63
CA LEU A 87 1.77 7.52 2.16
C LEU A 87 2.35 8.12 3.43
N VAL A 88 2.56 9.44 3.44
CA VAL A 88 3.19 10.13 4.57
C VAL A 88 2.35 11.31 5.02
N LEU A 89 2.43 11.65 6.31
CA LEU A 89 1.98 12.95 6.79
C LEU A 89 2.95 14.04 6.31
N LEU A 90 2.42 15.09 5.70
CA LEU A 90 3.22 16.19 5.14
C LEU A 90 4.05 16.91 6.21
N THR A 91 3.51 17.02 7.41
CA THR A 91 4.18 17.59 8.58
C THR A 91 5.37 16.75 9.00
N GLU A 92 5.21 15.42 9.05
CA GLU A 92 6.30 14.50 9.36
C GLU A 92 7.37 14.50 8.27
N LEU A 93 6.97 14.50 7.00
CA LEU A 93 7.90 14.55 5.88
C LEU A 93 8.80 15.78 5.94
N ARG A 94 8.24 16.94 6.30
CA ARG A 94 9.00 18.20 6.48
C ARG A 94 10.00 18.13 7.65
N GLN A 95 9.65 17.43 8.73
CA GLN A 95 10.46 17.36 9.94
C GLN A 95 11.52 16.26 9.89
N LYS A 96 11.17 15.11 9.33
CA LYS A 96 11.93 13.85 9.42
C LYS A 96 12.53 13.43 8.07
N GLY A 97 12.11 14.04 6.95
CA GLY A 97 12.54 13.62 5.62
C GLY A 97 12.16 12.16 5.35
N ILE A 98 13.11 11.37 4.84
CA ILE A 98 12.92 9.93 4.56
C ILE A 98 12.61 9.08 5.81
N ARG A 99 12.75 9.63 7.02
CA ARG A 99 12.38 8.95 8.28
C ARG A 99 10.93 9.18 8.69
N ALA A 100 10.14 9.88 7.89
CA ALA A 100 8.69 9.95 8.09
C ALA A 100 8.08 8.55 8.00
N ALA A 101 7.05 8.27 8.80
CA ALA A 101 6.40 6.98 8.76
C ALA A 101 5.65 6.79 7.44
N ASP A 102 5.69 5.58 6.91
CA ASP A 102 4.86 5.14 5.79
C ASP A 102 3.57 4.53 6.35
N TYR A 103 2.43 5.10 5.98
CA TYR A 103 1.13 4.77 6.56
C TYR A 103 0.34 3.85 5.65
N ALA A 104 -0.20 2.79 6.24
CA ALA A 104 -1.26 2.00 5.63
C ALA A 104 -2.60 2.78 5.71
N PHE A 105 -3.54 2.53 4.80
CA PHE A 105 -4.79 3.31 4.70
C PHE A 105 -6.04 2.48 4.35
N GLU A 106 -5.94 1.15 4.42
CA GLU A 106 -7.01 0.19 4.12
C GLU A 106 -8.21 0.35 5.08
N PHE A 107 -7.94 0.81 6.30
CA PHE A 107 -8.94 1.10 7.34
C PHE A 107 -9.43 2.56 7.33
N THR A 108 -9.10 3.34 6.30
CA THR A 108 -9.50 4.74 6.17
C THR A 108 -10.75 4.88 5.30
N ASP A 109 -11.64 5.80 5.65
CA ASP A 109 -12.81 6.15 4.83
C ASP A 109 -12.34 6.65 3.44
N GLN A 110 -12.87 6.06 2.36
CA GLN A 110 -12.56 6.47 0.99
C GLN A 110 -12.78 7.98 0.77
N SER A 111 -13.78 8.58 1.41
CA SER A 111 -14.08 10.01 1.36
C SER A 111 -12.93 10.86 1.92
N GLU A 112 -12.20 10.34 2.89
CA GLU A 112 -11.01 10.97 3.46
C GLU A 112 -9.80 10.77 2.54
N ILE A 113 -9.57 9.54 2.04
CA ILE A 113 -8.49 9.21 1.10
C ILE A 113 -8.57 10.11 -0.15
N MET A 114 -9.78 10.36 -0.66
CA MET A 114 -10.02 11.24 -1.82
C MET A 114 -9.51 12.68 -1.60
N GLY A 115 -9.39 13.12 -0.35
CA GLY A 115 -8.85 14.42 0.04
C GLY A 115 -7.34 14.45 0.21
N TYR A 116 -6.66 13.30 0.23
CA TYR A 116 -5.20 13.24 0.33
C TYR A 116 -4.55 13.78 -0.93
N TYR A 117 -3.28 14.20 -0.82
CA TYR A 117 -2.54 14.76 -1.94
C TYR A 117 -1.68 13.72 -2.65
N ILE A 118 -1.40 13.98 -3.92
CA ILE A 118 -0.40 13.28 -4.71
C ILE A 118 0.76 14.22 -4.99
N ALA A 119 1.98 13.73 -4.73
CA ALA A 119 3.21 14.46 -4.90
C ALA A 119 3.45 14.85 -6.36
N ASP A 120 3.95 16.07 -6.54
CA ASP A 120 4.23 16.66 -7.84
C ASP A 120 5.73 16.57 -8.12
N ASN A 121 6.26 15.35 -8.21
CA ASN A 121 7.65 15.04 -8.57
C ASN A 121 7.67 14.17 -9.83
N ARG A 122 8.82 14.11 -10.51
CA ARG A 122 8.90 13.45 -11.83
C ARG A 122 8.48 11.99 -11.76
N LEU A 123 8.91 11.27 -10.72
CA LEU A 123 8.66 9.85 -10.58
C LEU A 123 7.19 9.54 -10.30
N THR A 124 6.58 10.24 -9.34
CA THR A 124 5.14 10.07 -9.04
C THR A 124 4.25 10.42 -10.23
N LYS A 125 4.64 11.41 -11.05
CA LYS A 125 3.91 11.71 -12.29
C LYS A 125 4.07 10.62 -13.35
N HIS A 126 5.23 10.00 -13.42
CA HIS A 126 5.49 8.93 -14.37
C HIS A 126 4.64 7.69 -14.05
N TYR A 127 4.52 7.35 -12.76
CA TYR A 127 3.76 6.20 -12.26
C TYR A 127 2.38 6.56 -11.69
N LEU A 128 1.74 7.59 -12.26
CA LEU A 128 0.47 8.08 -11.71
C LEU A 128 -0.65 7.04 -11.86
N THR A 129 -0.70 6.34 -13.00
CA THR A 129 -1.72 5.30 -13.26
C THR A 129 -1.59 4.15 -12.26
N GLU A 130 -0.37 3.68 -12.03
CA GLU A 130 -0.05 2.61 -11.08
C GLU A 130 -0.35 3.03 -9.63
N LEU A 131 -0.05 4.29 -9.26
CA LEU A 131 -0.43 4.82 -7.94
C LEU A 131 -1.95 4.86 -7.77
N LEU A 132 -2.70 5.28 -8.78
CA LEU A 132 -4.17 5.29 -8.72
C LEU A 132 -4.75 3.87 -8.63
N VAL A 133 -4.17 2.91 -9.34
CA VAL A 133 -4.53 1.48 -9.26
C VAL A 133 -4.27 0.93 -7.86
N TYR A 134 -3.11 1.24 -7.27
CA TYR A 134 -2.77 0.88 -5.90
C TYR A 134 -3.78 1.46 -4.89
N ILE A 135 -4.12 2.75 -5.03
CA ILE A 135 -5.12 3.39 -4.18
C ILE A 135 -6.50 2.75 -4.35
N MET A 136 -6.93 2.45 -5.58
CA MET A 136 -8.20 1.76 -5.84
C MET A 136 -8.26 0.40 -5.14
N TYR A 137 -7.18 -0.37 -5.24
CA TYR A 137 -7.10 -1.69 -4.65
C TYR A 137 -7.16 -1.65 -3.12
N GLU A 138 -6.24 -0.91 -2.48
CA GLU A 138 -6.17 -0.85 -1.01
C GLU A 138 -7.41 -0.19 -0.39
N ALA A 139 -7.95 0.86 -1.02
CA ALA A 139 -9.15 1.52 -0.51
C ALA A 139 -10.40 0.65 -0.66
N SER A 140 -10.37 -0.39 -1.51
CA SER A 140 -11.45 -1.37 -1.69
C SER A 140 -11.33 -2.60 -0.80
N PHE A 141 -10.39 -2.63 0.15
CA PHE A 141 -10.17 -3.77 1.04
C PHE A 141 -11.46 -4.26 1.74
N PHE A 142 -12.34 -3.33 2.14
CA PHE A 142 -13.64 -3.62 2.74
C PHE A 142 -14.82 -3.52 1.76
N GLY A 143 -14.57 -3.73 0.46
CA GLY A 143 -15.55 -3.61 -0.60
C GLY A 143 -15.56 -2.24 -1.28
N PHE A 144 -16.25 -2.15 -2.42
CA PHE A 144 -16.31 -0.93 -3.23
C PHE A 144 -17.16 0.17 -2.59
N GLU A 145 -18.06 -0.17 -1.66
CA GLU A 145 -18.81 0.80 -0.88
C GLU A 145 -18.31 0.94 0.57
N GLN A 146 -17.32 0.12 0.98
CA GLN A 146 -16.80 -0.02 2.34
C GLN A 146 -17.84 -0.53 3.34
N GLU A 147 -18.59 -1.54 2.90
CA GLU A 147 -19.72 -2.14 3.59
C GLU A 147 -19.36 -2.60 5.02
N ASP A 148 -18.19 -3.21 5.18
CA ASP A 148 -17.76 -3.83 6.44
C ASP A 148 -16.75 -2.97 7.23
N LEU A 149 -16.41 -1.77 6.76
CA LEU A 149 -15.35 -0.95 7.36
C LEU A 149 -15.61 -0.62 8.82
N GLN A 150 -16.84 -0.20 9.17
CA GLN A 150 -17.15 0.24 10.53
C GLN A 150 -17.11 -0.91 11.54
N GLU A 151 -17.60 -2.09 11.16
CA GLU A 151 -17.52 -3.28 12.00
C GLU A 151 -16.05 -3.66 12.25
N ASN A 152 -15.24 -3.73 11.19
CA ASN A 152 -13.82 -4.06 11.29
C ASN A 152 -13.02 -3.01 12.08
N LEU A 153 -13.37 -1.73 12.01
CA LEU A 153 -12.75 -0.68 12.84
C LEU A 153 -13.03 -0.87 14.34
N VAL A 154 -14.22 -1.35 14.72
CA VAL A 154 -14.55 -1.63 16.13
C VAL A 154 -13.78 -2.87 16.61
N ASP A 155 -13.73 -3.94 15.81
CA ASP A 155 -12.94 -5.14 16.14
C ASP A 155 -11.45 -4.80 16.29
N LEU A 156 -10.89 -4.05 15.33
CA LEU A 156 -9.50 -3.61 15.38
C LEU A 156 -9.19 -2.83 16.66
N LYS A 157 -10.03 -1.86 17.04
CA LYS A 157 -9.84 -1.08 18.27
C LYS A 157 -9.86 -1.97 19.52
N THR A 158 -10.76 -2.95 19.55
CA THR A 158 -10.86 -3.92 20.65
C THR A 158 -9.58 -4.75 20.75
N ARG A 159 -9.13 -5.36 19.65
CA ARG A 159 -7.91 -6.17 19.61
C ARG A 159 -6.65 -5.39 19.92
N VAL A 160 -6.55 -4.14 19.46
CA VAL A 160 -5.42 -3.25 19.80
C VAL A 160 -5.41 -2.97 21.31
N GLN A 161 -6.56 -2.77 21.93
CA GLN A 161 -6.64 -2.58 23.38
C GLN A 161 -6.26 -3.86 24.13
N GLU A 162 -6.79 -5.02 23.72
CA GLU A 162 -6.43 -6.32 24.30
C GLU A 162 -4.93 -6.60 24.19
N ALA A 163 -4.31 -6.29 23.04
CA ALA A 163 -2.88 -6.44 22.83
C ALA A 163 -2.05 -5.50 23.73
N LYS A 164 -2.50 -4.25 23.94
CA LYS A 164 -1.87 -3.31 24.88
C LYS A 164 -1.98 -3.80 26.31
N ASP A 165 -3.15 -4.30 26.71
CA ASP A 165 -3.38 -4.84 28.03
C ASP A 165 -2.53 -6.09 28.27
N TRP A 166 -2.43 -6.97 27.27
CA TRP A 166 -1.54 -8.13 27.28
C TRP A 166 -0.05 -7.75 27.35
N ALA A 167 0.40 -6.77 26.55
CA ALA A 167 1.77 -6.29 26.56
C ALA A 167 2.14 -5.62 27.89
N THR A 168 1.19 -4.92 28.51
CA THR A 168 1.34 -4.34 29.85
C THR A 168 1.38 -5.42 30.93
N ALA A 169 0.65 -6.53 30.74
CA ALA A 169 0.67 -7.68 31.63
C ALA A 169 1.91 -8.58 31.48
N LYS A 170 2.67 -8.47 30.39
CA LYS A 170 3.81 -9.35 30.08
C LYS A 170 5.09 -8.58 29.71
N GLN A 171 5.62 -7.80 30.65
CA GLN A 171 7.07 -7.49 30.68
C GLN A 171 7.85 -8.66 31.31
N ALA A 172 7.81 -9.83 30.68
CA ALA A 172 8.75 -10.91 30.90
C ALA A 172 8.61 -11.91 29.75
N GLU A 173 9.75 -12.20 29.11
CA GLU A 173 9.93 -13.19 28.05
C GLU A 173 9.52 -12.75 26.64
N THR A 174 10.43 -12.04 25.96
CA THR A 174 10.57 -12.15 24.50
C THR A 174 12.02 -12.44 24.17
N LYS A 175 12.35 -13.74 24.21
CA LYS A 175 13.48 -14.34 23.51
C LYS A 175 13.07 -15.75 23.10
N HIS A 176 12.04 -15.86 22.26
CA HIS A 176 11.54 -17.18 21.83
C HIS A 176 11.09 -17.28 20.36
N ASP A 177 11.06 -16.16 19.61
CA ASP A 177 10.43 -16.13 18.28
C ASP A 177 11.38 -16.33 17.08
N LEU A 178 12.69 -16.43 17.28
CA LEU A 178 13.62 -16.85 16.22
C LEU A 178 13.99 -18.35 16.31
N ASP A 179 14.04 -18.88 17.53
CA ASP A 179 14.36 -20.30 17.77
C ASP A 179 13.29 -21.26 17.22
N TRP A 180 12.00 -20.85 17.18
CA TRP A 180 10.93 -21.70 16.64
C TRP A 180 11.00 -21.83 15.11
N LEU A 181 11.32 -20.76 14.38
CA LEU A 181 11.51 -20.78 12.93
C LEU A 181 12.73 -21.62 12.56
N GLU A 182 13.84 -21.43 13.26
CA GLU A 182 15.05 -22.25 13.04
C GLU A 182 14.80 -23.73 13.35
N LYS A 183 13.99 -24.02 14.38
CA LYS A 183 13.58 -25.39 14.74
C LYS A 183 12.67 -26.00 13.68
N LEU A 184 11.67 -25.26 13.17
CA LEU A 184 10.79 -25.72 12.09
C LEU A 184 11.54 -25.97 10.79
N VAL A 185 12.47 -25.09 10.41
CA VAL A 185 13.33 -25.26 9.23
C VAL A 185 14.18 -26.53 9.35
N LYS A 186 14.74 -26.79 10.54
CA LYS A 186 15.48 -28.03 10.83
C LYS A 186 14.58 -29.26 10.83
N GLU A 187 13.42 -29.21 11.46
CA GLU A 187 12.46 -30.33 11.55
C GLU A 187 11.84 -30.67 10.19
N ALA A 188 11.60 -29.66 9.35
CA ALA A 188 11.13 -29.83 7.98
C ALA A 188 12.24 -30.30 7.02
N GLY A 189 13.48 -30.42 7.48
CA GLY A 189 14.62 -30.83 6.65
C GLY A 189 14.94 -29.85 5.51
N ILE A 190 14.52 -28.59 5.65
CA ILE A 190 14.76 -27.57 4.64
C ILE A 190 16.25 -27.27 4.61
N ILE A 191 16.88 -27.56 3.48
CA ILE A 191 18.28 -27.21 3.24
C ILE A 191 18.34 -25.70 3.02
N GLY A 192 18.74 -24.96 4.05
CA GLY A 192 18.97 -23.52 3.97
C GLY A 192 20.26 -23.18 3.23
N PHE A 193 20.46 -21.88 3.00
CA PHE A 193 21.71 -21.35 2.43
C PHE A 193 22.93 -21.75 3.26
N SER A 194 24.03 -22.10 2.59
CA SER A 194 25.34 -22.22 3.20
C SER A 194 25.76 -20.89 3.85
N PRO A 195 26.73 -20.90 4.79
CA PRO A 195 27.23 -19.66 5.40
C PRO A 195 27.71 -18.62 4.38
N GLU A 196 28.28 -19.07 3.26
CA GLU A 196 28.75 -18.20 2.19
C GLU A 196 27.58 -17.59 1.40
N GLU A 197 26.57 -18.40 1.04
CA GLU A 197 25.35 -17.93 0.38
C GLU A 197 24.56 -16.96 1.27
N LYS A 198 24.51 -17.21 2.60
CA LYS A 198 23.91 -16.28 3.55
C LYS A 198 24.66 -14.93 3.59
N ALA A 199 25.99 -14.96 3.57
CA ALA A 199 26.78 -13.73 3.53
C ALA A 199 26.59 -12.95 2.22
N TYR A 200 26.31 -13.63 1.10
CA TYR A 200 25.90 -12.95 -0.14
C TYR A 200 24.49 -12.37 -0.04
N LEU A 201 23.53 -13.12 0.52
CA LEU A 201 22.17 -12.65 0.74
C LEU A 201 22.13 -11.40 1.64
N ASP A 202 22.88 -11.40 2.74
CA ASP A 202 22.96 -10.24 3.66
C ASP A 202 23.49 -8.99 2.94
N LYS A 203 24.48 -9.15 2.04
CA LYS A 203 24.97 -8.04 1.20
C LYS A 203 23.91 -7.55 0.23
N VAL A 204 23.18 -8.46 -0.43
CA VAL A 204 22.09 -8.09 -1.34
C VAL A 204 21.04 -7.27 -0.59
N ILE A 205 20.58 -7.75 0.57
CA ILE A 205 19.60 -7.04 1.41
C ILE A 205 20.10 -5.65 1.82
N ASP A 206 21.35 -5.52 2.26
CA ASP A 206 21.95 -4.21 2.63
C ASP A 206 22.00 -3.25 1.42
N TYR A 207 22.40 -3.72 0.25
CA TYR A 207 22.44 -2.89 -0.95
C TYR A 207 21.04 -2.53 -1.46
N GLU A 208 20.07 -3.45 -1.40
CA GLU A 208 18.67 -3.15 -1.71
C GLU A 208 18.13 -2.04 -0.79
N GLY A 209 18.43 -2.11 0.51
CA GLY A 209 18.08 -1.06 1.47
C GLY A 209 18.67 0.31 1.09
N LYS A 210 19.96 0.35 0.73
CA LYS A 210 20.63 1.60 0.29
C LYS A 210 20.04 2.19 -0.98
N ILE A 211 19.63 1.34 -1.94
CA ILE A 211 18.97 1.79 -3.17
C ILE A 211 17.63 2.44 -2.84
N ILE A 212 16.83 1.81 -1.97
CA ILE A 212 15.53 2.33 -1.53
C ILE A 212 15.71 3.69 -0.84
N GLU A 213 16.61 3.78 0.15
CA GLU A 213 16.90 5.02 0.88
C GLU A 213 17.31 6.16 -0.07
N HIS A 214 18.19 5.86 -1.03
CA HIS A 214 18.65 6.85 -2.00
C HIS A 214 17.51 7.30 -2.93
N SER A 215 16.66 6.38 -3.39
CA SER A 215 15.50 6.72 -4.20
C SER A 215 14.52 7.60 -3.42
N GLN A 216 14.20 7.25 -2.17
CA GLN A 216 13.33 8.06 -1.32
C GLN A 216 13.92 9.45 -1.09
N GLN A 217 15.21 9.55 -0.78
CA GLN A 217 15.89 10.82 -0.55
C GLN A 217 15.75 11.74 -1.77
N THR A 218 15.98 11.21 -2.96
CA THR A 218 15.87 11.95 -4.23
C THR A 218 14.46 12.51 -4.44
N GLU A 219 13.42 11.72 -4.17
CA GLU A 219 12.04 12.14 -4.39
C GLU A 219 11.55 13.09 -3.28
N VAL A 220 11.90 12.83 -2.01
CA VAL A 220 11.57 13.71 -0.88
C VAL A 220 12.23 15.08 -1.03
N GLU A 221 13.48 15.16 -1.47
CA GLU A 221 14.14 16.45 -1.75
C GLU A 221 13.41 17.25 -2.84
N GLN A 222 12.98 16.60 -3.91
CA GLN A 222 12.19 17.25 -4.97
C GLN A 222 10.84 17.76 -4.44
N ILE A 223 10.17 16.97 -3.61
CA ILE A 223 8.88 17.33 -2.98
C ILE A 223 9.06 18.54 -2.07
N LEU A 224 10.01 18.48 -1.13
CA LEU A 224 10.24 19.55 -0.16
C LEU A 224 10.69 20.86 -0.82
N ASN A 225 11.46 20.81 -1.90
CA ASN A 225 11.86 21.99 -2.65
C ASN A 225 10.68 22.68 -3.37
N ARG A 226 9.63 21.94 -3.74
CA ARG A 226 8.41 22.48 -4.38
C ARG A 226 7.36 22.98 -3.37
N LEU A 227 7.54 22.66 -2.09
CA LEU A 227 6.67 23.06 -1.00
C LEU A 227 7.11 24.35 -0.28
N ARG A 228 8.28 24.88 -0.63
CA ARG A 228 8.82 26.17 -0.16
C ARG A 228 8.30 27.31 -1.01
#